data_AF-A0A1Q6EIH8-F1
#
_entry.id   AF-A0A1Q6EIH8-F1
#
_cell.length_a   1.000
_cell.length_b   1.000
_cell.length_c   1.000
_cell.angle_alpha   90.00
_cell.angle_beta   90.00
_cell.angle_gamma   90.00
#
_symmetry.space_group_name_H-M   'P 1'
#
loop_
_entity.id
_entity.type
_entity.pdbx_description
1 polymer ?
#
loop_
_entity_poly.entity_id
_entity_poly.type
_entity_poly.pdbx_seq_one_letter_code
_entity_poly.pdbx_strand_id
1 'polypeptide(L)'
;MPATLKMRLAEPGKINVDWGDGFMREYAVGTESTAVEGPVAGKVVKIYGDGVLFFDCTDNDIVDLDVAAATELQQLYCGKNLLEAIDVSANRELVRLGCNNNRITSLSLRNNPKLTGIYLQENRMNATALNAIFGELPRRPRTPDHVTLRIKGNPGAAVCNTKLAVSKNWMPDIEGSNTGGQPIVLTTSKEPGTQIVLEMRLTEPGTVEIDWGKGPQKAVVGNKSTRVSGTLSGNEIRIYGDQINFLKCERIALTSIDVSKAAQLQQLYCGYNELASIDVTNNKALMRLGCNNNVLTELDLSNNGKLSGMYFQNNRFDAKALNRIFNQLPARSKRSENVNFRITGNPGADKCRVNVAEQKNWHVDISDKK
;
A
#
# COMPACT_ATOMS: atom_id res chain seq x y z
N MET A 1 7.83 -40.33 3.07
CA MET A 1 6.50 -40.97 3.15
C MET A 1 5.73 -40.58 1.90
N PRO A 2 4.84 -41.42 1.36
CA PRO A 2 3.99 -40.99 0.25
C PRO A 2 3.16 -39.79 0.68
N ALA A 3 2.95 -38.86 -0.24
CA ALA A 3 2.06 -37.75 -0.02
C ALA A 3 0.62 -38.24 -0.02
N THR A 4 -0.23 -37.59 0.78
CA THR A 4 -1.64 -37.92 0.89
C THR A 4 -2.47 -36.73 0.42
N LEU A 5 -3.29 -36.93 -0.61
CA LEU A 5 -4.29 -35.97 -1.06
C LEU A 5 -5.66 -36.46 -0.62
N LYS A 6 -6.55 -35.54 -0.26
CA LYS A 6 -7.95 -35.84 0.05
C LYS A 6 -8.86 -35.13 -0.94
N MET A 7 -9.79 -35.88 -1.51
CA MET A 7 -10.63 -35.40 -2.61
C MET A 7 -12.08 -35.83 -2.38
N ARG A 8 -13.01 -35.05 -2.92
CA ARG A 8 -14.45 -35.35 -2.91
C ARG A 8 -15.07 -34.91 -4.22
N LEU A 9 -15.89 -35.78 -4.81
CA LEU A 9 -16.61 -35.49 -6.04
C LEU A 9 -18.09 -35.17 -5.76
N ALA A 10 -18.75 -34.55 -6.73
CA ALA A 10 -20.20 -34.37 -6.75
C ALA A 10 -20.95 -35.70 -6.83
N GLU A 11 -20.43 -36.64 -7.62
CA GLU A 11 -20.91 -38.02 -7.78
C GLU A 11 -19.71 -38.97 -7.78
N PRO A 12 -19.85 -40.23 -7.33
CA PRO A 12 -18.74 -41.18 -7.35
C PRO A 12 -18.18 -41.36 -8.77
N GLY A 13 -16.87 -41.33 -8.90
CA GLY A 13 -16.22 -41.33 -10.21
C GLY A 13 -14.73 -41.58 -10.12
N LYS A 14 -14.03 -41.22 -11.20
CA LYS A 14 -12.58 -41.34 -11.29
C LYS A 14 -11.95 -39.99 -11.58
N ILE A 15 -10.78 -39.79 -11.02
CA ILE A 15 -9.92 -38.64 -11.27
C ILE A 15 -8.54 -39.12 -11.68
N ASN A 16 -7.78 -38.25 -12.33
CA ASN A 16 -6.37 -38.48 -12.60
C ASN A 16 -5.51 -37.47 -11.84
N VAL A 17 -4.44 -37.96 -11.23
CA VAL A 17 -3.43 -37.15 -10.54
C VAL A 17 -2.08 -37.37 -11.22
N ASP A 18 -1.44 -36.28 -11.61
CA ASP A 18 -0.01 -36.23 -11.94
C ASP A 18 0.72 -35.75 -10.68
N TRP A 19 1.57 -36.61 -10.12
CA TRP A 19 2.29 -36.29 -8.88
C TRP A 19 3.58 -35.48 -9.14
N GLY A 20 3.76 -34.98 -10.36
CA GLY A 20 4.87 -34.15 -10.82
C GLY A 20 5.90 -34.90 -11.67
N ASP A 21 5.71 -36.20 -11.88
CA ASP A 21 6.55 -37.04 -12.73
C ASP A 21 6.05 -37.12 -14.18
N GLY A 22 4.93 -36.46 -14.49
CA GLY A 22 4.33 -36.45 -15.82
C GLY A 22 3.46 -37.66 -16.11
N PHE A 23 3.28 -38.58 -15.14
CA PHE A 23 2.45 -39.77 -15.31
C PHE A 23 1.13 -39.64 -14.57
N MET A 24 0.06 -39.69 -15.35
CA MET A 24 -1.31 -39.66 -14.86
C MET A 24 -1.66 -40.98 -14.18
N ARG A 25 -2.12 -40.90 -12.92
CA ARG A 25 -2.59 -42.04 -12.15
C ARG A 25 -4.07 -41.87 -11.84
N GLU A 26 -4.84 -42.89 -12.15
CA GLU A 26 -6.29 -42.88 -11.98
C GLU A 26 -6.68 -43.36 -10.57
N TYR A 27 -7.59 -42.65 -9.92
CA TYR A 27 -8.10 -42.99 -8.59
C TYR A 27 -9.62 -42.92 -8.57
N ALA A 28 -10.26 -43.88 -7.90
CA ALA A 28 -11.68 -43.82 -7.60
C ALA A 28 -11.92 -42.89 -6.40
N VAL A 29 -12.83 -41.92 -6.55
CA VAL A 29 -13.17 -40.95 -5.50
C VAL A 29 -14.68 -40.86 -5.35
N GLY A 30 -15.14 -40.87 -4.11
CA GLY A 30 -16.57 -40.82 -3.78
C GLY A 30 -17.08 -39.42 -3.47
N THR A 31 -18.33 -39.38 -2.97
CA THR A 31 -19.00 -38.18 -2.45
C THR A 31 -18.59 -37.82 -1.04
N GLU A 32 -17.81 -38.68 -0.39
CA GLU A 32 -17.13 -38.45 0.89
C GLU A 32 -15.63 -38.22 0.65
N SER A 33 -14.95 -37.63 1.64
CA SER A 33 -13.50 -37.39 1.57
C SER A 33 -12.74 -38.71 1.38
N THR A 34 -12.19 -38.90 0.18
CA THR A 34 -11.37 -40.07 -0.19
C THR A 34 -9.90 -39.69 -0.16
N ALA A 35 -9.07 -40.47 0.55
CA ALA A 35 -7.63 -40.28 0.56
C ALA A 35 -6.98 -41.04 -0.60
N VAL A 36 -6.06 -40.39 -1.31
CA VAL A 36 -5.23 -40.98 -2.35
C VAL A 36 -3.77 -40.74 -2.02
N GLU A 37 -2.95 -41.76 -2.23
CA GLU A 37 -1.52 -41.71 -1.92
C GLU A 37 -0.67 -41.82 -3.19
N GLY A 38 0.46 -41.14 -3.18
CA GLY A 38 1.41 -41.20 -4.26
C GLY A 38 2.72 -40.46 -3.97
N PRO A 39 3.74 -40.64 -4.82
CA PRO A 39 5.02 -40.00 -4.63
C PRO A 39 4.98 -38.58 -5.20
N VAL A 40 5.05 -37.53 -4.36
CA VAL A 40 5.33 -36.17 -4.86
C VAL A 40 6.73 -36.19 -5.46
N ALA A 41 6.78 -36.12 -6.79
CA ALA A 41 7.98 -36.26 -7.57
C ALA A 41 8.14 -35.00 -8.42
N GLY A 42 9.01 -34.07 -8.04
CA GLY A 42 9.30 -32.91 -8.89
C GLY A 42 8.10 -31.97 -9.15
N LYS A 43 8.25 -31.13 -10.18
CA LYS A 43 7.92 -29.69 -10.13
C LYS A 43 6.47 -29.28 -9.88
N VAL A 44 5.46 -30.03 -10.33
CA VAL A 44 4.05 -29.57 -10.31
C VAL A 44 3.10 -30.73 -10.07
N VAL A 45 2.36 -30.74 -8.96
CA VAL A 45 1.25 -31.68 -8.77
C VAL A 45 0.04 -31.16 -9.54
N LYS A 46 -0.60 -32.02 -10.34
CA LYS A 46 -1.76 -31.64 -11.14
C LYS A 46 -2.93 -32.58 -10.91
N ILE A 47 -4.13 -32.03 -10.88
CA ILE A 47 -5.36 -32.81 -10.79
C ILE A 47 -6.24 -32.61 -12.01
N TYR A 48 -6.85 -33.69 -12.47
CA TYR A 48 -7.74 -33.72 -13.61
C TYR A 48 -8.97 -34.54 -13.28
N GLY A 49 -10.14 -34.01 -13.57
CA GLY A 49 -11.40 -34.71 -13.36
C GLY A 49 -12.56 -33.75 -13.21
N ASP A 50 -13.70 -34.16 -13.74
CA ASP A 50 -14.95 -33.41 -13.61
C ASP A 50 -15.57 -33.63 -12.23
N GLY A 51 -16.38 -32.68 -11.76
CA GLY A 51 -17.10 -32.82 -10.50
C GLY A 51 -16.25 -32.75 -9.22
N VAL A 52 -14.97 -32.38 -9.28
CA VAL A 52 -14.13 -32.22 -8.07
C VAL A 52 -14.61 -31.02 -7.26
N LEU A 53 -15.18 -31.26 -6.07
CA LEU A 53 -15.74 -30.22 -5.21
C LEU A 53 -14.79 -29.81 -4.07
N PHE A 54 -13.97 -30.74 -3.59
CA PHE A 54 -13.02 -30.53 -2.49
C PHE A 54 -11.68 -31.16 -2.83
N PHE A 55 -10.61 -30.41 -2.56
CA PHE A 55 -9.23 -30.85 -2.69
C PHE A 55 -8.42 -30.35 -1.49
N ASP A 56 -7.78 -31.29 -0.78
CA ASP A 56 -6.87 -31.00 0.32
C ASP A 56 -5.55 -31.74 0.09
N CYS A 57 -4.49 -30.96 -0.11
CA CYS A 57 -3.12 -31.41 -0.28
C CYS A 57 -2.20 -30.86 0.80
N THR A 58 -2.75 -30.53 1.97
CA THR A 58 -2.00 -29.96 3.09
C THR A 58 -0.87 -30.89 3.54
N ASP A 59 0.31 -30.34 3.83
CA ASP A 59 1.45 -31.06 4.44
C ASP A 59 2.07 -32.14 3.54
N ASN A 60 2.48 -31.76 2.31
CA ASN A 60 2.99 -32.71 1.31
C ASN A 60 4.25 -32.23 0.56
N ASP A 61 4.98 -31.23 1.07
CA ASP A 61 6.18 -30.67 0.45
C ASP A 61 6.01 -30.21 -1.02
N ILE A 62 4.78 -29.88 -1.43
CA ILE A 62 4.45 -29.51 -2.81
C ILE A 62 5.05 -28.15 -3.15
N VAL A 63 5.80 -28.07 -4.25
CA VAL A 63 6.46 -26.83 -4.71
C VAL A 63 5.62 -26.05 -5.72
N ASP A 64 4.75 -26.73 -6.47
CA ASP A 64 3.79 -26.10 -7.40
C ASP A 64 2.53 -26.99 -7.54
N LEU A 65 1.39 -26.37 -7.79
CA LEU A 65 0.08 -27.01 -7.81
C LEU A 65 -0.78 -26.45 -8.95
N ASP A 66 -1.23 -27.33 -9.84
CA ASP A 66 -2.17 -27.02 -10.92
C ASP A 66 -3.55 -27.64 -10.64
N VAL A 67 -4.52 -26.76 -10.40
CA VAL A 67 -5.93 -27.09 -10.19
C VAL A 67 -6.82 -26.56 -11.31
N ALA A 68 -6.26 -26.16 -12.45
CA ALA A 68 -7.00 -25.47 -13.50
C ALA A 68 -8.10 -26.34 -14.13
N ALA A 69 -7.88 -27.67 -14.19
CA ALA A 69 -8.86 -28.61 -14.72
C ALA A 69 -10.02 -28.91 -13.73
N ALA A 70 -9.86 -28.60 -12.44
CA ALA A 70 -10.91 -28.79 -11.43
C ALA A 70 -11.86 -27.58 -11.38
N THR A 71 -12.59 -27.31 -12.47
CA THR A 71 -13.37 -26.07 -12.64
C THR A 71 -14.55 -25.93 -11.66
N GLU A 72 -15.03 -27.04 -11.10
CA GLU A 72 -16.13 -27.09 -10.11
C GLU A 72 -15.65 -26.98 -8.65
N LEU A 73 -14.35 -26.79 -8.43
CA LEU A 73 -13.75 -26.80 -7.09
C LEU A 73 -14.35 -25.72 -6.19
N GLN A 74 -14.92 -26.16 -5.05
CA GLN A 74 -15.54 -25.29 -4.05
C GLN A 74 -14.63 -25.06 -2.84
N GLN A 75 -13.76 -26.02 -2.52
CA GLN A 75 -12.86 -25.96 -1.37
C GLN A 75 -11.47 -26.44 -1.75
N LEU A 76 -10.48 -25.57 -1.60
CA LEU A 76 -9.07 -25.86 -1.82
C LEU A 76 -8.27 -25.63 -0.54
N TYR A 77 -7.60 -26.67 -0.06
CA TYR A 77 -6.67 -26.61 1.06
C TYR A 77 -5.28 -27.07 0.60
N CYS A 78 -4.35 -26.13 0.52
CA CYS A 78 -3.00 -26.29 0.00
C CYS A 78 -1.92 -25.87 1.01
N GLY A 79 -2.27 -25.84 2.30
CA GLY A 79 -1.39 -25.31 3.35
C GLY A 79 -0.18 -26.19 3.69
N LYS A 80 0.79 -25.66 4.42
CA LYS A 80 2.01 -26.38 4.84
C LYS A 80 2.74 -27.05 3.66
N ASN A 81 2.97 -26.29 2.62
CA ASN A 81 3.70 -26.72 1.44
C ASN A 81 4.81 -25.71 1.13
N LEU A 82 5.40 -25.79 -0.06
CA LEU A 82 6.50 -24.93 -0.50
C LEU A 82 6.09 -24.00 -1.65
N LEU A 83 4.79 -23.78 -1.85
CA LEU A 83 4.24 -23.02 -2.96
C LEU A 83 4.71 -21.56 -2.94
N GLU A 84 5.25 -21.07 -4.05
CA GLU A 84 5.60 -19.66 -4.24
C GLU A 84 4.48 -18.86 -4.92
N ALA A 85 3.58 -19.57 -5.61
CA ALA A 85 2.38 -19.05 -6.25
C ALA A 85 1.28 -20.12 -6.24
N ILE A 86 0.04 -19.69 -6.45
CA ILE A 86 -1.09 -20.57 -6.72
C ILE A 86 -2.04 -19.85 -7.67
N ASP A 87 -2.38 -20.49 -8.79
CA ASP A 87 -3.38 -19.99 -9.73
C ASP A 87 -4.72 -20.67 -9.47
N VAL A 88 -5.73 -19.87 -9.11
CA VAL A 88 -7.11 -20.31 -8.89
C VAL A 88 -8.09 -19.66 -9.89
N SER A 89 -7.57 -19.10 -10.98
CA SER A 89 -8.36 -18.30 -11.92
C SER A 89 -9.46 -19.09 -12.66
N ALA A 90 -9.26 -20.41 -12.82
CA ALA A 90 -10.24 -21.31 -13.42
C ALA A 90 -11.32 -21.79 -12.42
N ASN A 91 -11.05 -21.73 -11.12
CA ASN A 91 -11.92 -22.27 -10.06
C ASN A 91 -12.96 -21.22 -9.62
N ARG A 92 -13.88 -20.87 -10.52
CA ARG A 92 -14.88 -19.79 -10.31
C ARG A 92 -15.90 -20.11 -9.20
N GLU A 93 -16.02 -21.40 -8.87
CA GLU A 93 -16.94 -21.94 -7.87
C GLU A 93 -16.35 -21.93 -6.45
N LEU A 94 -15.10 -21.48 -6.28
CA LEU A 94 -14.38 -21.56 -5.02
C LEU A 94 -15.05 -20.73 -3.91
N VAL A 95 -15.38 -21.40 -2.81
CA VAL A 95 -15.99 -20.85 -1.59
C VAL A 95 -14.94 -20.74 -0.48
N ARG A 96 -14.01 -21.69 -0.38
CA ARG A 96 -12.91 -21.67 0.59
C ARG A 96 -11.57 -21.92 -0.07
N LEU A 97 -10.59 -21.07 0.26
CA LEU A 97 -9.21 -21.20 -0.16
C LEU A 97 -8.30 -21.11 1.06
N GLY A 98 -7.63 -22.19 1.42
CA GLY A 98 -6.62 -22.20 2.46
C GLY A 98 -5.25 -22.58 1.92
N CYS A 99 -4.32 -21.65 1.91
CA CYS A 99 -2.95 -21.86 1.45
C CYS A 99 -1.94 -21.26 2.43
N ASN A 100 -2.25 -21.36 3.73
CA ASN A 100 -1.39 -20.93 4.83
C ASN A 100 -0.09 -21.75 4.91
N ASN A 101 0.97 -21.21 5.51
CA ASN A 101 2.26 -21.90 5.68
C ASN A 101 2.84 -22.33 4.33
N ASN A 102 3.05 -21.34 3.45
CA ASN A 102 3.67 -21.49 2.14
C ASN A 102 4.68 -20.35 1.94
N ARG A 103 5.16 -20.16 0.71
CA ARG A 103 6.10 -19.09 0.32
C ARG A 103 5.43 -18.08 -0.61
N ILE A 104 4.10 -18.00 -0.62
CA ILE A 104 3.34 -17.19 -1.57
C ILE A 104 3.62 -15.70 -1.33
N THR A 105 3.94 -15.00 -2.41
CA THR A 105 4.23 -13.54 -2.39
C THR A 105 3.12 -12.70 -3.00
N SER A 106 2.28 -13.29 -3.86
CA SER A 106 1.15 -12.64 -4.51
C SER A 106 0.04 -13.64 -4.81
N LEU A 107 -1.20 -13.16 -4.91
CA LEU A 107 -2.38 -13.96 -5.23
C LEU A 107 -3.42 -13.06 -5.90
N SER A 108 -4.02 -13.54 -6.99
CA SER A 108 -5.16 -12.89 -7.66
C SER A 108 -6.44 -13.63 -7.31
N LEU A 109 -7.49 -12.90 -6.94
CA LEU A 109 -8.81 -13.44 -6.59
C LEU A 109 -9.93 -12.90 -7.48
N ARG A 110 -9.59 -12.19 -8.57
CA ARG A 110 -10.55 -11.52 -9.46
C ARG A 110 -11.62 -12.45 -10.03
N ASN A 111 -11.29 -13.72 -10.23
CA ASN A 111 -12.16 -14.71 -10.86
C ASN A 111 -12.89 -15.62 -9.85
N ASN A 112 -12.83 -15.32 -8.55
CA ASN A 112 -13.38 -16.17 -7.49
C ASN A 112 -14.49 -15.45 -6.68
N PRO A 113 -15.63 -15.09 -7.31
CA PRO A 113 -16.65 -14.24 -6.72
C PRO A 113 -17.40 -14.88 -5.55
N LYS A 114 -17.31 -16.22 -5.37
CA LYS A 114 -18.03 -16.99 -4.35
C LYS A 114 -17.26 -17.16 -3.02
N LEU A 115 -16.00 -16.73 -2.94
CA LEU A 115 -15.15 -16.93 -1.76
C LEU A 115 -15.72 -16.33 -0.48
N THR A 116 -15.84 -17.12 0.58
CA THR A 116 -16.21 -16.63 1.92
C THR A 116 -15.09 -16.89 2.93
N GLY A 117 -14.27 -17.92 2.73
CA GLY A 117 -13.12 -18.23 3.59
C GLY A 117 -11.80 -18.14 2.84
N ILE A 118 -10.88 -17.29 3.31
CA ILE A 118 -9.52 -17.16 2.78
C ILE A 118 -8.53 -17.31 3.94
N TYR A 119 -7.62 -18.28 3.83
CA TYR A 119 -6.59 -18.57 4.84
C TYR A 119 -5.20 -18.46 4.22
N LEU A 120 -4.52 -17.35 4.50
CA LEU A 120 -3.21 -16.97 3.94
C LEU A 120 -2.14 -16.83 5.01
N GLN A 121 -2.38 -17.27 6.25
CA GLN A 121 -1.43 -17.09 7.35
C GLN A 121 -0.05 -17.68 7.03
N GLU A 122 1.00 -17.12 7.61
CA GLU A 122 2.38 -17.65 7.47
C GLU A 122 2.80 -17.81 5.99
N ASN A 123 2.67 -16.73 5.22
CA ASN A 123 3.18 -16.63 3.85
C ASN A 123 4.19 -15.48 3.76
N ARG A 124 4.63 -15.12 2.55
CA ARG A 124 5.63 -14.06 2.30
C ARG A 124 5.02 -12.81 1.68
N MET A 125 3.73 -12.55 1.89
CA MET A 125 3.06 -11.39 1.31
C MET A 125 3.45 -10.10 2.04
N ASN A 126 3.95 -9.12 1.29
CA ASN A 126 4.12 -7.76 1.79
C ASN A 126 2.78 -6.99 1.79
N ALA A 127 2.77 -5.77 2.33
CA ALA A 127 1.53 -5.01 2.48
C ALA A 127 0.89 -4.65 1.14
N THR A 128 1.70 -4.39 0.11
CA THR A 128 1.22 -4.11 -1.25
C THR A 128 0.46 -5.30 -1.82
N ALA A 129 1.00 -6.52 -1.67
CA ALA A 129 0.35 -7.75 -2.11
C ALA A 129 -0.98 -8.00 -1.38
N LEU A 130 -0.99 -7.83 -0.05
CA LEU A 130 -2.22 -7.95 0.75
C LEU A 130 -3.27 -6.91 0.35
N ASN A 131 -2.86 -5.66 0.11
CA ASN A 131 -3.78 -4.61 -0.31
C ASN A 131 -4.38 -4.88 -1.70
N ALA A 132 -3.59 -5.45 -2.62
CA ALA A 132 -4.08 -5.87 -3.92
C ALA A 132 -5.20 -6.92 -3.78
N ILE A 133 -4.98 -7.93 -2.94
CA ILE A 133 -5.99 -8.94 -2.59
C ILE A 133 -7.24 -8.27 -2.04
N PHE A 134 -7.10 -7.34 -1.08
CA PHE A 134 -8.24 -6.65 -0.48
C PHE A 134 -9.05 -5.85 -1.50
N GLY A 135 -8.39 -5.29 -2.53
CA GLY A 135 -9.02 -4.61 -3.64
C GLY A 135 -9.90 -5.54 -4.50
N GLU A 136 -9.50 -6.79 -4.64
CA GLU A 136 -10.16 -7.82 -5.45
C GLU A 136 -11.24 -8.60 -4.68
N LEU A 137 -11.25 -8.50 -3.35
CA LEU A 137 -12.24 -9.18 -2.52
C LEU A 137 -13.68 -8.82 -2.96
N PRO A 138 -14.56 -9.81 -3.12
CA PRO A 138 -15.96 -9.57 -3.43
C PRO A 138 -16.71 -9.01 -2.20
N ARG A 139 -17.72 -8.16 -2.43
CA ARG A 139 -18.57 -7.63 -1.35
C ARG A 139 -19.47 -8.72 -0.78
N ARG A 140 -19.67 -8.72 0.54
CA ARG A 140 -20.48 -9.72 1.24
C ARG A 140 -21.70 -9.10 1.92
N PRO A 141 -22.81 -9.82 2.11
CA PRO A 141 -23.90 -9.37 2.97
C PRO A 141 -23.43 -9.24 4.43
N ARG A 142 -24.11 -8.43 5.25
CA ARG A 142 -23.80 -8.23 6.67
C ARG A 142 -24.09 -9.44 7.58
N THR A 143 -24.40 -10.61 7.02
CA THR A 143 -24.82 -11.78 7.80
C THR A 143 -23.61 -12.44 8.49
N PRO A 144 -23.77 -12.98 9.71
CA PRO A 144 -22.64 -13.27 10.61
C PRO A 144 -21.80 -14.49 10.23
N ASP A 145 -22.25 -15.31 9.30
CA ASP A 145 -21.69 -16.64 9.16
C ASP A 145 -20.67 -16.69 8.00
N HIS A 146 -19.40 -16.79 8.38
CA HIS A 146 -18.29 -17.34 7.58
C HIS A 146 -17.53 -16.43 6.60
N VAL A 147 -17.55 -15.09 6.71
CA VAL A 147 -16.64 -14.25 5.90
C VAL A 147 -15.28 -14.05 6.60
N THR A 148 -14.43 -15.06 6.50
CA THR A 148 -13.14 -15.12 7.20
C THR A 148 -11.98 -14.74 6.28
N LEU A 149 -11.14 -13.81 6.72
CA LEU A 149 -9.85 -13.51 6.10
C LEU A 149 -8.74 -13.72 7.14
N ARG A 150 -7.83 -14.65 6.89
CA ARG A 150 -6.70 -14.89 7.78
C ARG A 150 -5.39 -14.55 7.09
N ILE A 151 -4.65 -13.59 7.62
CA ILE A 151 -3.42 -13.05 7.01
C ILE A 151 -2.26 -12.93 8.00
N LYS A 152 -2.46 -13.26 9.28
CA LYS A 152 -1.41 -13.19 10.31
C LYS A 152 -0.15 -13.97 9.90
N GLY A 153 1.03 -13.47 10.28
CA GLY A 153 2.32 -14.10 9.96
C GLY A 153 2.90 -13.70 8.61
N ASN A 154 2.16 -12.95 7.79
CA ASN A 154 2.73 -12.32 6.59
C ASN A 154 3.54 -11.06 6.95
N PRO A 155 4.68 -10.78 6.29
CA PRO A 155 5.48 -9.55 6.51
C PRO A 155 4.67 -8.25 6.40
N GLY A 156 3.66 -8.22 5.52
CA GLY A 156 2.79 -7.08 5.32
C GLY A 156 1.60 -6.96 6.28
N ALA A 157 1.30 -8.00 7.07
CA ALA A 157 0.04 -8.11 7.79
C ALA A 157 -0.18 -6.96 8.78
N ALA A 158 0.87 -6.57 9.50
CA ALA A 158 0.81 -5.50 10.48
C ALA A 158 0.56 -4.12 9.86
N VAL A 159 0.91 -3.91 8.59
CA VAL A 159 0.92 -2.57 7.96
C VAL A 159 -0.05 -2.43 6.77
N CYS A 160 -0.79 -3.49 6.44
CA CYS A 160 -1.75 -3.49 5.34
C CYS A 160 -3.04 -2.70 5.64
N ASN A 161 -3.83 -2.40 4.61
CA ASN A 161 -5.10 -1.67 4.68
C ASN A 161 -6.31 -2.58 4.84
N THR A 162 -6.43 -3.18 6.03
CA THR A 162 -7.55 -4.06 6.37
C THR A 162 -8.93 -3.39 6.27
N LYS A 163 -9.05 -2.05 6.34
CA LYS A 163 -10.32 -1.33 6.08
C LYS A 163 -10.85 -1.60 4.66
N LEU A 164 -9.99 -1.89 3.68
CA LEU A 164 -10.43 -2.28 2.33
C LEU A 164 -11.19 -3.61 2.32
N ALA A 165 -10.81 -4.55 3.20
CA ALA A 165 -11.50 -5.81 3.38
C ALA A 165 -12.76 -5.64 4.25
N VAL A 166 -12.64 -4.91 5.37
CA VAL A 166 -13.76 -4.64 6.30
C VAL A 166 -14.89 -3.87 5.62
N SER A 167 -14.59 -2.90 4.76
CA SER A 167 -15.61 -2.17 3.97
C SER A 167 -16.38 -3.05 2.98
N LYS A 168 -15.88 -4.27 2.72
CA LYS A 168 -16.55 -5.30 1.91
C LYS A 168 -17.17 -6.41 2.77
N ASN A 169 -17.27 -6.20 4.09
CA ASN A 169 -17.76 -7.13 5.10
C ASN A 169 -16.91 -8.41 5.27
N TRP A 170 -15.60 -8.32 5.05
CA TRP A 170 -14.65 -9.37 5.43
C TRP A 170 -14.12 -9.16 6.85
N MET A 171 -13.81 -10.27 7.54
CA MET A 171 -13.26 -10.26 8.90
C MET A 171 -11.79 -10.74 8.92
N PRO A 172 -10.82 -9.82 8.82
CA PRO A 172 -9.41 -10.09 9.08
C PRO A 172 -9.16 -10.66 10.48
N ASP A 173 -8.19 -11.56 10.66
CA ASP A 173 -7.70 -12.02 11.97
C ASP A 173 -6.73 -11.06 12.67
N ILE A 174 -6.29 -10.03 11.96
CA ILE A 174 -5.46 -8.96 12.48
C ILE A 174 -5.93 -7.65 11.85
N GLU A 175 -5.96 -6.58 12.65
CA GLU A 175 -6.11 -5.23 12.10
C GLU A 175 -4.72 -4.73 11.70
N GLY A 176 -4.53 -4.53 10.39
CA GLY A 176 -3.35 -3.82 9.91
C GLY A 176 -3.42 -2.36 10.33
N SER A 177 -2.29 -1.65 10.34
CA SER A 177 -2.26 -0.23 10.71
C SER A 177 -3.11 0.66 9.79
N ASN A 178 -3.65 0.09 8.71
CA ASN A 178 -4.48 0.74 7.72
C ASN A 178 -3.76 1.81 6.91
N THR A 179 -2.44 1.76 6.93
CA THR A 179 -1.54 2.74 6.35
C THR A 179 -1.16 2.45 4.90
N GLY A 180 -1.45 1.24 4.43
CA GLY A 180 -1.80 0.99 3.04
C GLY A 180 -0.66 1.09 2.02
N GLY A 181 0.43 0.34 2.23
CA GLY A 181 1.33 -0.06 1.13
C GLY A 181 2.10 1.09 0.47
N GLN A 182 3.39 1.13 0.78
CA GLN A 182 4.38 2.15 0.44
C GLN A 182 4.32 3.43 1.30
N PRO A 183 5.39 3.71 2.06
CA PRO A 183 5.43 4.81 3.01
C PRO A 183 5.65 6.16 2.33
N ILE A 184 5.37 7.24 3.05
CA ILE A 184 6.08 8.51 2.83
C ILE A 184 7.54 8.25 3.18
N VAL A 185 8.46 8.54 2.26
CA VAL A 185 9.90 8.33 2.47
C VAL A 185 10.58 9.68 2.64
N LEU A 186 11.26 9.87 3.77
CA LEU A 186 12.14 11.01 3.99
C LEU A 186 13.59 10.51 4.00
N THR A 187 14.49 11.18 3.28
CA THR A 187 15.92 10.88 3.32
C THR A 187 16.66 12.09 3.85
N THR A 188 17.52 11.89 4.83
CA THR A 188 18.26 12.94 5.53
C THR A 188 19.77 12.70 5.46
N SER A 189 20.55 13.78 5.49
CA SER A 189 22.01 13.75 5.67
C SER A 189 22.44 13.69 7.15
N LYS A 190 21.50 13.64 8.10
CA LYS A 190 21.82 13.46 9.53
C LYS A 190 22.44 12.08 9.78
N GLU A 191 23.41 12.05 10.69
CA GLU A 191 24.07 10.80 11.10
C GLU A 191 23.11 9.88 11.88
N PRO A 192 23.25 8.53 11.73
CA PRO A 192 22.61 7.58 12.63
C PRO A 192 22.87 7.91 14.11
N GLY A 193 21.88 7.69 14.96
CA GLY A 193 21.86 8.11 16.37
C GLY A 193 21.21 9.48 16.60
N THR A 194 21.00 10.27 15.54
CA THR A 194 20.32 11.58 15.64
C THR A 194 18.86 11.40 16.08
N GLN A 195 18.42 12.21 17.06
CA GLN A 195 16.99 12.35 17.37
C GLN A 195 16.31 13.20 16.30
N ILE A 196 15.27 12.64 15.68
CA ILE A 196 14.44 13.34 14.72
C ILE A 196 13.07 13.56 15.35
N VAL A 197 12.50 14.75 15.12
CA VAL A 197 11.15 15.10 15.54
C VAL A 197 10.35 15.47 14.29
N LEU A 198 9.22 14.79 14.12
CA LEU A 198 8.22 15.09 13.11
C LEU A 198 6.98 15.65 13.80
N GLU A 199 6.24 16.54 13.15
CA GLU A 199 4.88 16.86 13.57
C GLU A 199 3.88 16.37 12.53
N MET A 200 2.86 15.65 12.98
CA MET A 200 1.87 15.03 12.12
C MET A 200 0.47 15.26 12.66
N ARG A 201 -0.51 15.20 11.77
CA ARG A 201 -1.92 15.14 12.13
C ARG A 201 -2.67 14.28 11.13
N LEU A 202 -3.63 13.52 11.64
CA LEU A 202 -4.51 12.66 10.87
C LEU A 202 -5.87 13.35 10.60
N THR A 203 -6.60 12.85 9.61
CA THR A 203 -8.03 13.18 9.41
C THR A 203 -8.87 12.77 10.60
N GLU A 204 -8.61 11.58 11.14
CA GLU A 204 -9.22 11.04 12.36
C GLU A 204 -8.12 10.50 13.30
N PRO A 205 -8.25 10.65 14.63
CA PRO A 205 -7.26 10.11 15.56
C PRO A 205 -7.02 8.61 15.36
N GLY A 206 -5.76 8.19 15.43
CA GLY A 206 -5.40 6.80 15.18
C GLY A 206 -3.92 6.53 15.38
N THR A 207 -3.47 5.40 14.84
CA THR A 207 -2.07 4.97 14.91
C THR A 207 -1.44 5.06 13.52
N VAL A 208 -0.25 5.64 13.45
CA VAL A 208 0.67 5.51 12.31
C VAL A 208 1.82 4.60 12.69
N GLU A 209 2.57 4.12 11.71
CA GLU A 209 3.83 3.44 11.98
C GLU A 209 4.98 4.21 11.35
N ILE A 210 6.09 4.33 12.07
CA ILE A 210 7.27 5.03 11.61
C ILE A 210 8.47 4.10 11.76
N ASP A 211 9.15 3.84 10.66
CA ASP A 211 10.42 3.13 10.66
C ASP A 211 11.56 4.15 10.59
N TRP A 212 12.33 4.19 11.68
CA TRP A 212 13.52 5.04 11.81
C TRP A 212 14.81 4.34 11.34
N GLY A 213 14.70 3.19 10.66
CA GLY A 213 15.80 2.34 10.21
C GLY A 213 15.98 1.05 11.02
N LYS A 214 15.03 0.70 11.90
CA LYS A 214 15.03 -0.53 12.73
C LYS A 214 13.75 -1.35 12.60
N GLY A 215 12.92 -1.02 11.61
CA GLY A 215 11.57 -1.55 11.43
C GLY A 215 10.49 -0.60 11.96
N PRO A 216 9.24 -0.75 11.49
CA PRO A 216 8.15 0.15 11.85
C PRO A 216 7.78 0.09 13.33
N GLN A 217 7.59 1.26 13.94
CA GLN A 217 7.13 1.43 15.32
C GLN A 217 5.82 2.21 15.35
N LYS A 218 4.87 1.77 16.17
CA LYS A 218 3.56 2.43 16.31
C LYS A 218 3.69 3.77 17.02
N ALA A 219 3.01 4.79 16.50
CA ALA A 219 2.86 6.10 17.12
C ALA A 219 1.39 6.53 17.06
N VAL A 220 0.86 6.98 18.20
CA VAL A 220 -0.50 7.54 18.27
C VAL A 220 -0.46 8.98 17.79
N VAL A 221 -1.28 9.30 16.79
CA VAL A 221 -1.37 10.64 16.19
C VAL A 221 -2.82 11.09 16.19
N GLY A 222 -3.07 12.29 16.71
CA GLY A 222 -4.41 12.85 16.80
C GLY A 222 -4.86 13.58 15.54
N ASN A 223 -6.07 14.15 15.63
CA ASN A 223 -6.61 15.12 14.67
C ASN A 223 -6.16 16.58 14.99
N LYS A 224 -5.16 16.73 15.87
CA LYS A 224 -4.38 17.96 16.11
C LYS A 224 -2.90 17.67 15.87
N SER A 225 -2.07 18.71 15.75
CA SER A 225 -0.62 18.55 15.58
C SER A 225 -0.06 17.72 16.74
N THR A 226 0.56 16.59 16.40
CA THR A 226 1.16 15.64 17.33
C THR A 226 2.64 15.52 17.00
N ARG A 227 3.51 15.73 17.98
CA ARG A 227 4.95 15.49 17.84
C ARG A 227 5.24 14.02 17.99
N VAL A 228 6.01 13.47 17.06
CA VAL A 228 6.51 12.10 17.13
C VAL A 228 8.01 12.14 16.90
N SER A 229 8.74 11.50 17.81
CA SER A 229 10.20 11.51 17.81
C SER A 229 10.74 10.10 17.68
N GLY A 230 11.93 9.96 17.11
CA GLY A 230 12.64 8.70 17.07
C GLY A 230 14.12 8.87 16.79
N THR A 231 14.86 7.79 17.03
CA THR A 231 16.32 7.76 16.81
C THR A 231 16.58 7.19 15.44
N LEU A 232 17.19 7.98 14.57
CA LEU A 232 17.59 7.55 13.24
C LEU A 232 18.62 6.41 13.34
N SER A 233 18.45 5.34 12.57
CA SER A 233 19.40 4.21 12.52
C SER A 233 20.08 4.05 11.16
N GLY A 234 19.61 4.76 10.14
CA GLY A 234 20.20 4.85 8.82
C GLY A 234 20.11 6.29 8.33
N ASN A 235 19.66 6.50 7.09
CA ASN A 235 19.41 7.84 6.53
C ASN A 235 17.95 8.02 6.06
N GLU A 236 17.14 6.96 6.10
CA GLU A 236 15.75 6.96 5.65
C GLU A 236 14.78 6.83 6.82
N ILE A 237 13.71 7.61 6.76
CA ILE A 237 12.56 7.53 7.66
C ILE A 237 11.35 7.18 6.79
N ARG A 238 10.67 6.08 7.13
CA ARG A 238 9.47 5.63 6.41
C ARG A 238 8.25 5.81 7.30
N ILE A 239 7.31 6.65 6.87
CA ILE A 239 6.07 6.92 7.59
C ILE A 239 4.93 6.21 6.87
N TYR A 240 4.28 5.31 7.56
CA TYR A 240 3.11 4.60 7.10
C TYR A 240 1.87 5.25 7.73
N GLY A 241 0.99 5.83 6.89
CA GLY A 241 -0.26 6.47 7.32
C GLY A 241 -1.14 6.97 6.18
N ASP A 242 -2.30 6.35 5.94
CA ASP A 242 -3.22 6.75 4.84
C ASP A 242 -4.09 7.97 5.19
N GLN A 243 -4.25 8.25 6.48
CA GLN A 243 -5.01 9.37 7.03
C GLN A 243 -4.17 10.64 7.26
N ILE A 244 -2.87 10.65 6.92
CA ILE A 244 -2.00 11.80 7.17
C ILE A 244 -2.47 12.99 6.33
N ASN A 245 -2.96 14.04 6.99
CA ASN A 245 -3.42 15.27 6.33
C ASN A 245 -2.48 16.46 6.58
N PHE A 246 -1.53 16.32 7.49
CA PHE A 246 -0.52 17.32 7.80
C PHE A 246 0.78 16.61 8.15
N LEU A 247 1.88 17.06 7.54
CA LEU A 247 3.23 16.61 7.83
C LEU A 247 4.16 17.82 7.92
N LYS A 248 4.88 17.92 9.02
CA LYS A 248 5.95 18.88 9.24
C LYS A 248 7.26 18.15 9.54
N CYS A 249 8.25 18.42 8.70
CA CYS A 249 9.58 17.80 8.69
C CYS A 249 10.66 18.88 8.42
N GLU A 250 10.56 20.01 9.12
CA GLU A 250 11.50 21.13 8.96
C GLU A 250 12.80 20.90 9.75
N ARG A 251 13.93 21.41 9.25
CA ARG A 251 15.23 21.43 9.96
C ARG A 251 15.80 20.05 10.31
N ILE A 252 15.51 19.05 9.49
CA ILE A 252 16.05 17.70 9.67
C ILE A 252 17.04 17.32 8.55
N ALA A 253 17.58 18.32 7.84
CA ALA A 253 18.54 18.14 6.75
C ALA A 253 18.06 17.14 5.69
N LEU A 254 16.79 17.25 5.27
CA LEU A 254 16.27 16.39 4.20
C LEU A 254 16.97 16.68 2.88
N THR A 255 17.46 15.62 2.24
CA THR A 255 17.99 15.65 0.88
C THR A 255 16.94 15.21 -0.14
N SER A 256 15.99 14.35 0.26
CA SER A 256 14.79 14.01 -0.53
C SER A 256 13.56 13.73 0.34
N ILE A 257 12.39 13.91 -0.28
CA ILE A 257 11.08 13.60 0.29
C ILE A 257 10.16 13.04 -0.80
N ASP A 258 9.57 11.87 -0.53
CA ASP A 258 8.51 11.27 -1.35
C ASP A 258 7.20 11.25 -0.57
N VAL A 259 6.26 12.09 -1.01
CA VAL A 259 4.88 12.18 -0.49
C VAL A 259 3.85 11.68 -1.49
N SER A 260 4.27 10.97 -2.55
CA SER A 260 3.40 10.56 -3.66
C SER A 260 2.22 9.67 -3.24
N LYS A 261 2.36 8.96 -2.10
CA LYS A 261 1.31 8.09 -1.53
C LYS A 261 0.43 8.78 -0.49
N ALA A 262 0.75 10.02 -0.10
CA ALA A 262 -0.02 10.79 0.88
C ALA A 262 -1.22 11.50 0.23
N ALA A 263 -2.19 10.74 -0.28
CA ALA A 263 -3.33 11.28 -1.04
C ALA A 263 -4.22 12.24 -0.22
N GLN A 264 -4.27 12.08 1.10
CA GLN A 264 -5.04 12.93 2.02
C GLN A 264 -4.27 14.17 2.50
N LEU A 265 -3.02 14.37 2.07
CA LEU A 265 -2.15 15.45 2.55
C LEU A 265 -2.71 16.83 2.17
N GLN A 266 -3.09 17.62 3.17
CA GLN A 266 -3.61 18.97 3.02
C GLN A 266 -2.54 20.04 3.34
N GLN A 267 -1.58 19.72 4.19
CA GLN A 267 -0.52 20.65 4.57
C GLN A 267 0.84 19.93 4.65
N LEU A 268 1.83 20.46 3.93
CA LEU A 268 3.20 19.96 3.97
C LEU A 268 4.14 21.11 4.32
N TYR A 269 4.96 20.93 5.37
CA TYR A 269 6.00 21.87 5.77
C TYR A 269 7.34 21.13 5.85
N CYS A 270 8.18 21.32 4.83
CA CYS A 270 9.50 20.73 4.66
C CYS A 270 10.59 21.81 4.45
N GLY A 271 10.36 23.02 4.98
CA GLY A 271 11.33 24.11 4.91
C GLY A 271 12.59 23.89 5.77
N TYR A 272 13.63 24.68 5.50
CA TYR A 272 14.93 24.59 6.17
C TYR A 272 15.57 23.21 6.05
N ASN A 273 15.66 22.71 4.82
CA ASN A 273 16.29 21.44 4.47
C ASN A 273 17.22 21.66 3.26
N GLU A 274 17.64 20.57 2.61
CA GLU A 274 18.59 20.55 1.49
C GLU A 274 17.94 20.00 0.20
N LEU A 275 16.60 20.14 0.08
CA LEU A 275 15.84 19.58 -1.04
C LEU A 275 16.22 20.28 -2.35
N ALA A 276 16.67 19.51 -3.34
CA ALA A 276 16.93 19.97 -4.70
C ALA A 276 15.69 19.85 -5.61
N SER A 277 14.78 18.94 -5.28
CA SER A 277 13.49 18.77 -5.95
C SER A 277 12.42 18.36 -4.94
N ILE A 278 11.16 18.57 -5.30
CA ILE A 278 10.01 18.08 -4.58
C ILE A 278 8.86 17.82 -5.57
N ASP A 279 8.28 16.62 -5.52
CA ASP A 279 7.09 16.28 -6.29
C ASP A 279 5.86 16.28 -5.38
N VAL A 280 4.90 17.17 -5.68
CA VAL A 280 3.61 17.27 -4.99
C VAL A 280 2.43 17.00 -5.92
N THR A 281 2.68 16.52 -7.14
CA THR A 281 1.66 16.38 -8.19
C THR A 281 0.61 15.31 -7.87
N ASN A 282 0.91 14.37 -6.98
CA ASN A 282 -0.04 13.37 -6.48
C ASN A 282 -0.88 13.86 -5.28
N ASN A 283 -0.51 14.98 -4.64
CA ASN A 283 -1.17 15.49 -3.44
C ASN A 283 -2.29 16.48 -3.81
N LYS A 284 -3.34 15.99 -4.47
CA LYS A 284 -4.48 16.80 -4.96
C LYS A 284 -5.27 17.50 -3.85
N ALA A 285 -5.14 17.04 -2.60
CA ALA A 285 -5.77 17.64 -1.43
C ALA A 285 -4.99 18.83 -0.84
N LEU A 286 -3.78 19.12 -1.34
CA LEU A 286 -2.85 20.08 -0.74
C LEU A 286 -3.41 21.51 -0.76
N MET A 287 -3.52 22.11 0.41
CA MET A 287 -4.00 23.47 0.65
C MET A 287 -2.87 24.43 1.05
N ARG A 288 -1.83 23.92 1.71
CA ARG A 288 -0.65 24.69 2.13
C ARG A 288 0.64 23.92 1.87
N LEU A 289 1.63 24.60 1.30
CA LEU A 289 2.97 24.04 1.04
C LEU A 289 4.05 25.00 1.55
N GLY A 290 4.84 24.57 2.53
CA GLY A 290 6.04 25.26 2.97
C GLY A 290 7.29 24.46 2.58
N CYS A 291 8.07 24.97 1.64
CA CYS A 291 9.34 24.42 1.18
C CYS A 291 10.45 25.48 1.13
N ASN A 292 10.32 26.56 1.91
CA ASN A 292 11.27 27.67 2.01
C ASN A 292 12.62 27.25 2.60
N ASN A 293 13.70 27.95 2.26
CA ASN A 293 15.07 27.60 2.68
C ASN A 293 15.44 26.16 2.27
N ASN A 294 15.41 25.92 0.97
CA ASN A 294 15.91 24.71 0.31
C ASN A 294 16.74 25.14 -0.92
N VAL A 295 17.06 24.22 -1.81
CA VAL A 295 17.81 24.51 -3.05
C VAL A 295 16.98 24.20 -4.31
N LEU A 296 15.65 24.33 -4.22
CA LEU A 296 14.73 24.06 -5.32
C LEU A 296 14.93 25.03 -6.50
N THR A 297 14.98 24.49 -7.71
CA THR A 297 15.07 25.27 -8.96
C THR A 297 13.77 25.27 -9.76
N GLU A 298 12.89 24.33 -9.46
CA GLU A 298 11.56 24.20 -10.06
C GLU A 298 10.54 23.63 -9.06
N LEU A 299 9.27 23.85 -9.35
CA LEU A 299 8.14 23.37 -8.56
C LEU A 299 6.93 23.25 -9.48
N ASP A 300 6.41 22.03 -9.65
CA ASP A 300 5.19 21.79 -10.41
C ASP A 300 3.97 21.74 -9.48
N LEU A 301 3.02 22.63 -9.73
CA LEU A 301 1.76 22.77 -8.98
C LEU A 301 0.53 22.43 -9.84
N SER A 302 0.73 21.86 -11.03
CA SER A 302 -0.31 21.59 -12.03
C SER A 302 -1.52 20.81 -11.51
N ASN A 303 -1.32 19.95 -10.51
CA ASN A 303 -2.37 19.11 -9.91
C ASN A 303 -2.85 19.58 -8.52
N ASN A 304 -2.38 20.73 -8.03
CA ASN A 304 -2.66 21.20 -6.67
C ASN A 304 -3.71 22.33 -6.63
N GLY A 305 -4.86 22.09 -7.27
CA GLY A 305 -5.93 23.09 -7.44
C GLY A 305 -6.60 23.60 -6.16
N LYS A 306 -6.30 23.01 -4.99
CA LYS A 306 -6.80 23.44 -3.67
C LYS A 306 -5.83 24.37 -2.91
N LEU A 307 -4.67 24.70 -3.48
CA LEU A 307 -3.68 25.54 -2.82
C LEU A 307 -4.24 26.93 -2.48
N SER A 308 -3.92 27.39 -1.28
CA SER A 308 -4.38 28.67 -0.72
C SER A 308 -3.28 29.45 -0.01
N GLY A 309 -2.13 28.83 0.27
CA GLY A 309 -0.96 29.48 0.84
C GLY A 309 0.31 28.68 0.55
N MET A 310 1.41 29.38 0.32
CA MET A 310 2.70 28.77 0.01
C MET A 310 3.84 29.54 0.68
N TYR A 311 4.89 28.83 1.07
CA TYR A 311 6.12 29.42 1.61
C TYR A 311 7.29 28.78 0.88
N PHE A 312 7.87 29.49 -0.08
CA PHE A 312 8.96 28.96 -0.92
C PHE A 312 10.11 29.98 -1.08
N GLN A 313 10.15 31.00 -0.22
CA GLN A 313 11.25 31.96 -0.15
C GLN A 313 12.60 31.27 0.11
N ASN A 314 13.69 31.94 -0.25
CA ASN A 314 15.06 31.43 -0.08
C ASN A 314 15.25 30.06 -0.74
N ASN A 315 14.97 29.98 -2.04
CA ASN A 315 15.27 28.84 -2.90
C ASN A 315 16.14 29.32 -4.08
N ARG A 316 16.27 28.51 -5.14
CA ARG A 316 17.05 28.83 -6.34
C ARG A 316 16.17 29.06 -7.57
N PHE A 317 14.92 29.49 -7.38
CA PHE A 317 14.01 29.77 -8.50
C PHE A 317 14.48 30.97 -9.32
N ASP A 318 14.76 30.75 -10.60
CA ASP A 318 14.94 31.84 -11.56
C ASP A 318 13.59 32.46 -11.96
N ALA A 319 13.63 33.54 -12.76
CA ALA A 319 12.41 34.27 -13.12
C ALA A 319 11.47 33.41 -13.97
N LYS A 320 12.01 32.49 -14.78
CA LYS A 320 11.23 31.58 -15.63
C LYS A 320 10.49 30.56 -14.77
N ALA A 321 11.15 30.00 -13.76
CA ALA A 321 10.57 29.06 -12.80
C ALA A 321 9.46 29.74 -11.98
N LEU A 322 9.72 30.94 -11.43
CA LEU A 322 8.68 31.71 -10.72
C LEU A 322 7.47 31.98 -11.62
N ASN A 323 7.68 32.37 -12.88
CA ASN A 323 6.58 32.59 -13.82
C ASN A 323 5.80 31.30 -14.13
N ARG A 324 6.47 30.14 -14.22
CA ARG A 324 5.79 28.84 -14.36
C ARG A 324 4.90 28.57 -13.14
N ILE A 325 5.42 28.77 -11.93
CA ILE A 325 4.66 28.61 -10.68
C ILE A 325 3.41 29.50 -10.72
N PHE A 326 3.53 30.79 -11.05
CA PHE A 326 2.39 31.71 -11.09
C PHE A 326 1.31 31.28 -12.11
N ASN A 327 1.74 30.78 -13.27
CA ASN A 327 0.83 30.24 -14.29
C ASN A 327 0.07 29.00 -13.82
N GLN A 328 0.62 28.20 -12.91
CA GLN A 328 0.00 26.99 -12.37
C GLN A 328 -0.88 27.24 -11.13
N LEU A 329 -0.77 28.42 -10.49
CA LEU A 329 -1.61 28.74 -9.33
C LEU A 329 -3.11 28.66 -9.66
N PRO A 330 -3.96 28.13 -8.76
CA PRO A 330 -5.41 28.14 -8.95
C PRO A 330 -5.97 29.57 -8.87
N ALA A 331 -6.99 29.86 -9.66
CA ALA A 331 -7.75 31.11 -9.54
C ALA A 331 -8.61 31.10 -8.27
N ARG A 332 -8.67 32.24 -7.57
CA ARG A 332 -9.44 32.38 -6.32
C ARG A 332 -10.61 33.34 -6.52
N SER A 333 -11.72 33.07 -5.86
CA SER A 333 -12.93 33.91 -5.96
C SER A 333 -12.76 35.31 -5.36
N LYS A 334 -11.88 35.45 -4.37
CA LYS A 334 -11.51 36.73 -3.76
C LYS A 334 -10.04 36.76 -3.35
N ARG A 335 -9.46 37.97 -3.36
CA ARG A 335 -8.12 38.19 -2.83
C ARG A 335 -8.10 37.96 -1.32
N SER A 336 -7.05 37.31 -0.83
CA SER A 336 -6.81 37.10 0.60
C SER A 336 -6.39 38.40 1.27
N GLU A 337 -6.92 38.65 2.47
CA GLU A 337 -6.42 39.72 3.33
C GLU A 337 -4.98 39.42 3.78
N ASN A 338 -4.70 38.17 4.15
CA ASN A 338 -3.35 37.71 4.47
C ASN A 338 -2.50 37.46 3.22
N VAL A 339 -1.19 37.74 3.32
CA VAL A 339 -0.17 37.34 2.34
C VAL A 339 -0.26 35.84 2.07
N ASN A 340 -0.33 35.46 0.80
CA ASN A 340 -0.39 34.05 0.40
C ASN A 340 0.99 33.43 0.22
N PHE A 341 1.97 34.19 -0.29
CA PHE A 341 3.37 33.77 -0.37
C PHE A 341 4.34 34.96 -0.51
N ARG A 342 5.62 34.70 -0.19
CA ARG A 342 6.78 35.59 -0.39
C ARG A 342 7.73 34.99 -1.41
N ILE A 343 8.35 35.83 -2.22
CA ILE A 343 9.35 35.41 -3.24
C ILE A 343 10.79 35.78 -2.89
N THR A 344 11.01 36.46 -1.76
CA THR A 344 12.31 36.92 -1.28
C THR A 344 13.37 35.81 -1.30
N GLY A 345 14.62 36.17 -1.59
CA GLY A 345 15.77 35.27 -1.59
C GLY A 345 15.82 34.27 -2.75
N ASN A 346 14.98 34.43 -3.77
CA ASN A 346 15.07 33.69 -5.03
C ASN A 346 15.77 34.54 -6.11
N PRO A 347 16.72 33.98 -6.89
CA PRO A 347 17.44 34.72 -7.94
C PRO A 347 16.53 35.37 -9.00
N GLY A 348 15.35 34.80 -9.22
CA GLY A 348 14.37 35.29 -10.19
C GLY A 348 13.45 36.40 -9.70
N ALA A 349 13.50 36.76 -8.41
CA ALA A 349 12.46 37.56 -7.79
C ALA A 349 12.25 38.91 -8.48
N ASP A 350 13.32 39.60 -8.87
CA ASP A 350 13.23 40.97 -9.43
C ASP A 350 12.67 41.00 -10.85
N LYS A 351 12.80 39.89 -11.59
CA LYS A 351 12.44 39.79 -13.01
C LYS A 351 11.15 38.99 -13.26
N CYS A 352 10.50 38.49 -12.21
CA CYS A 352 9.29 37.69 -12.34
C CYS A 352 8.03 38.55 -12.53
N ARG A 353 6.98 37.96 -13.10
CA ARG A 353 5.70 38.58 -13.45
C ARG A 353 4.67 38.37 -12.34
N VAL A 354 4.86 39.09 -11.23
CA VAL A 354 4.01 38.97 -10.03
C VAL A 354 2.53 39.21 -10.34
N ASN A 355 2.23 40.11 -11.28
CA ASN A 355 0.89 40.43 -11.75
C ASN A 355 0.09 39.20 -12.23
N VAL A 356 0.75 38.15 -12.74
CA VAL A 356 0.08 36.89 -13.14
C VAL A 356 -0.58 36.20 -11.95
N ALA A 357 0.08 36.20 -10.79
CA ALA A 357 -0.49 35.65 -9.56
C ALA A 357 -1.58 36.56 -9.00
N GLU A 358 -1.38 37.88 -9.04
CA GLU A 358 -2.35 38.86 -8.54
C GLU A 358 -3.65 38.86 -9.33
N GLN A 359 -3.61 38.69 -10.65
CA GLN A 359 -4.80 38.49 -11.50
C GLN A 359 -5.62 37.26 -11.12
N LYS A 360 -4.98 36.27 -10.48
CA LYS A 360 -5.63 35.08 -9.92
C LYS A 360 -6.03 35.25 -8.45
N ASN A 361 -6.04 36.49 -7.96
CA ASN A 361 -6.37 36.87 -6.58
C ASN A 361 -5.39 36.32 -5.52
N TRP A 362 -4.12 36.16 -5.87
CA TRP A 362 -3.06 35.86 -4.91
C TRP A 362 -2.44 37.15 -4.36
N HIS A 363 -2.29 37.22 -3.05
CA HIS A 363 -1.55 38.30 -2.39
C HIS A 363 -0.07 37.89 -2.29
N VAL A 364 0.76 38.50 -3.14
CA VAL A 364 2.21 38.28 -3.14
C VAL A 364 2.88 39.39 -2.33
N ASP A 365 3.69 39.01 -1.35
CA ASP A 365 4.51 39.97 -0.60
C ASP A 365 5.86 40.14 -1.31
N ILE A 366 6.08 41.39 -1.75
CA ILE A 366 7.27 41.86 -2.45
C ILE A 366 7.97 42.99 -1.68
N SER A 367 7.62 43.20 -0.41
CA SER A 367 8.11 44.34 0.38
C SER A 367 9.62 44.36 0.58
N ASP A 368 10.28 43.20 0.47
CA ASP A 368 11.74 43.07 0.51
C ASP A 368 12.43 43.37 -0.84
N LYS A 369 11.69 43.68 -1.92
CA LYS A 369 12.29 44.13 -3.19
C LYS A 369 12.81 45.55 -3.03
N LYS A 370 14.11 45.73 -3.23
CA LYS A 370 14.73 47.06 -3.37
C LYS A 370 14.54 47.61 -4.77
#